data_AF-Q5L5Y1-F1
#
_entry.id   AF-Q5L5Y1-F1
#
_cell.length_a   1.000
_cell.length_b   1.000
_cell.length_c   1.000
_cell.angle_alpha   90.00
_cell.angle_beta   90.00
_cell.angle_gamma   90.00
#
_symmetry.space_group_name_H-M   'P 1'
#
loop_
_entity.id
_entity.type
_entity.pdbx_description
1 polymer ?
#
loop_
_entity_poly.entity_id
_entity_poly.type
_entity_poly.pdbx_seq_one_letter_code
_entity_poly.pdbx_strand_id
1 'polypeptide(L)'
;MVNSGVFMSDTDPDVFLQQAADYLDQGKIVAFPTDTVYGLGVALNYPNAEEKIYALKHRDRGKSLVVYVNTIEDMEKFSGCTLSTRALKLSQKFLPGPLTLLVDHKNPRFHQEKLGFRILSIPIVNKLIDLAGPLLGTSANISNFPPAITSNEVTEDFSQEDICVIPGCCSYGLESTVVSADPLKVYREGMVPRQVIEDVVGEKVETCLHTRHVFSQHIQVYTVKDEDALNSFLEKNSRFQGVICNNPKPRDFYPTLRQALRSVEPVAVFIYDPETSAYPELIPYLIPYSYTSPR
;
A
#
# COMPACT_ATOMS: atom_id res chain seq x y z
N MET A 1 -3.75 15.08 29.05
CA MET A 1 -3.27 13.69 29.13
C MET A 1 -3.74 13.01 27.87
N VAL A 2 -2.83 12.81 26.93
CA VAL A 2 -3.11 12.22 25.62
C VAL A 2 -3.12 10.71 25.81
N ASN A 3 -4.24 10.05 25.49
CA ASN A 3 -4.35 8.61 25.58
C ASN A 3 -3.51 8.02 24.44
N SER A 4 -2.31 7.56 24.79
CA SER A 4 -1.43 6.78 23.93
C SER A 4 -2.18 5.54 23.41
N GLY A 5 -2.05 5.25 22.11
CA GLY A 5 -2.76 4.18 21.41
C GLY A 5 -2.92 2.89 22.22
N VAL A 6 -4.13 2.36 22.21
CA VAL A 6 -4.53 1.16 22.96
C VAL A 6 -3.94 -0.07 22.27
N PHE A 7 -2.82 -0.56 22.78
CA PHE A 7 -2.36 -1.93 22.56
C PHE A 7 -2.79 -2.77 23.77
N MET A 8 -3.76 -3.67 23.59
CA MET A 8 -4.18 -4.60 24.65
C MET A 8 -4.11 -6.03 24.14
N SER A 9 -3.06 -6.74 24.53
CA SER A 9 -2.73 -8.09 24.05
C SER A 9 -3.56 -9.21 24.70
N ASP A 10 -4.45 -8.90 25.65
CA ASP A 10 -5.20 -9.89 26.44
C ASP A 10 -6.74 -9.78 26.29
N THR A 11 -7.23 -8.95 25.37
CA THR A 11 -8.66 -8.76 25.14
C THR A 11 -9.21 -9.82 24.20
N ASP A 12 -10.42 -10.31 24.48
CA ASP A 12 -11.19 -11.13 23.53
C ASP A 12 -11.20 -10.45 22.14
N PRO A 13 -10.80 -11.14 21.05
CA PRO A 13 -10.75 -10.58 19.71
C PRO A 13 -12.04 -9.88 19.28
N ASP A 14 -13.21 -10.38 19.71
CA ASP A 14 -14.49 -9.76 19.35
C ASP A 14 -14.73 -8.46 20.14
N VAL A 15 -14.26 -8.37 21.39
CA VAL A 15 -14.30 -7.12 22.18
C VAL A 15 -13.37 -6.08 21.57
N PHE A 16 -12.17 -6.47 21.15
CA PHE A 16 -11.24 -5.57 20.47
C PHE A 16 -11.81 -5.03 19.15
N LEU A 17 -12.43 -5.90 18.35
CA LEU A 17 -13.08 -5.49 17.11
C LEU A 17 -14.24 -4.53 17.35
N GLN A 18 -15.04 -4.76 18.39
CA GLN A 18 -16.10 -3.83 18.75
C GLN A 18 -15.52 -2.46 19.14
N GLN A 19 -14.43 -2.41 19.91
CA GLN A 19 -13.76 -1.14 20.22
C GLN A 19 -13.23 -0.42 18.98
N ALA A 20 -12.66 -1.16 18.02
CA ALA A 20 -12.23 -0.60 16.75
C ALA A 20 -13.41 -0.05 15.93
N ALA A 21 -14.55 -0.75 15.91
CA ALA A 21 -15.79 -0.26 15.31
C ALA A 21 -16.31 1.01 16.01
N ASP A 22 -16.32 1.04 17.34
CA ASP A 22 -16.72 2.22 18.11
C ASP A 22 -15.82 3.44 17.83
N TYR A 23 -14.52 3.21 17.58
CA TYR A 23 -13.59 4.24 17.11
C TYR A 23 -13.99 4.80 15.75
N LEU A 24 -14.35 3.92 14.81
CA LEU A 24 -14.81 4.30 13.47
C LEU A 24 -16.13 5.09 13.52
N ASP A 25 -17.06 4.71 14.39
CA ASP A 25 -18.34 5.41 14.60
C ASP A 25 -18.16 6.83 15.14
N GLN A 26 -17.07 7.08 15.87
CA GLN A 26 -16.66 8.41 16.32
C GLN A 26 -15.93 9.22 15.23
N GLY A 27 -15.80 8.67 14.02
CA GLY A 27 -15.05 9.28 12.91
C GLY A 27 -13.55 9.32 13.15
N LYS A 28 -13.04 8.44 14.02
CA LYS A 28 -11.60 8.24 14.22
C LYS A 28 -11.07 7.24 13.21
N ILE A 29 -9.74 7.13 13.18
CA ILE A 29 -9.02 6.33 12.20
C ILE A 29 -8.57 5.03 12.86
N VAL A 30 -8.76 3.93 12.13
CA VAL A 30 -8.23 2.61 12.47
C VAL A 30 -7.13 2.26 11.47
N ALA A 31 -5.98 1.87 11.98
CA ALA A 31 -4.92 1.23 11.20
C ALA A 31 -5.09 -0.28 11.24
N PHE A 32 -4.99 -0.94 10.08
CA PHE A 32 -5.21 -2.38 9.97
C PHE A 32 -4.25 -3.05 9.00
N PRO A 33 -3.85 -4.32 9.25
CA PRO A 33 -3.01 -5.05 8.31
C PRO A 33 -3.78 -5.30 7.01
N THR A 34 -3.09 -5.18 5.88
CA THR A 34 -3.55 -5.73 4.59
C THR A 34 -2.63 -6.86 4.12
N ASP A 35 -2.95 -7.51 3.01
CA ASP A 35 -2.06 -8.48 2.36
C ASP A 35 -0.83 -7.77 1.78
N THR A 36 -0.92 -6.46 1.48
CA THR A 36 0.16 -5.67 0.89
C THR A 36 0.95 -4.85 1.90
N VAL A 37 0.41 -3.71 2.31
CA VAL A 37 0.99 -2.75 3.28
C VAL A 37 -0.10 -2.35 4.26
N TYR A 38 0.25 -1.84 5.44
CA TYR A 38 -0.77 -1.44 6.41
C TYR A 38 -1.69 -0.37 5.82
N GLY A 39 -2.98 -0.45 6.16
CA GLY A 39 -3.99 0.53 5.80
C GLY A 39 -4.30 1.46 6.97
N LEU A 40 -4.67 2.70 6.65
CA LEU A 40 -5.42 3.60 7.54
C LEU A 40 -6.81 3.74 6.94
N GLY A 41 -7.84 3.57 7.74
CA GLY A 41 -9.23 3.74 7.31
C GLY A 41 -10.10 4.43 8.32
N VAL A 42 -11.15 5.02 7.81
CA VAL A 42 -12.26 5.63 8.55
C VAL A 42 -13.56 5.06 7.99
N ALA A 43 -14.61 5.04 8.81
CA ALA A 43 -15.93 4.60 8.36
C ALA A 43 -16.40 5.49 7.20
N LEU A 44 -16.73 4.89 6.07
CA LEU A 44 -17.13 5.67 4.90
C LEU A 44 -18.48 6.35 5.14
N ASN A 45 -19.38 5.76 5.94
CA ASN A 45 -20.65 6.36 6.36
C ASN A 45 -20.48 7.59 7.29
N TYR A 46 -19.31 7.80 7.88
CA TYR A 46 -19.06 8.95 8.74
C TYR A 46 -19.02 10.25 7.92
N PRO A 47 -19.65 11.35 8.38
CA PRO A 47 -19.58 12.65 7.72
C PRO A 47 -18.13 13.15 7.59
N ASN A 48 -17.74 13.64 6.42
CA ASN A 48 -16.40 14.18 6.17
C ASN A 48 -15.25 13.17 6.40
N ALA A 49 -15.50 11.88 6.13
CA ALA A 49 -14.49 10.82 6.26
C ALA A 49 -13.22 11.10 5.44
N GLU A 50 -13.36 11.68 4.25
CA GLU A 50 -12.23 12.07 3.39
C GLU A 50 -11.31 13.06 4.11
N GLU A 51 -11.89 14.08 4.71
CA GLU A 51 -11.20 15.14 5.43
C GLU A 51 -10.41 14.61 6.61
N LYS A 52 -10.92 13.58 7.31
CA LYS A 52 -10.20 12.92 8.40
C LYS A 52 -8.88 12.31 7.91
N ILE A 53 -8.92 11.54 6.82
CA ILE A 53 -7.73 10.90 6.26
C ILE A 53 -6.77 11.94 5.66
N TYR A 54 -7.29 12.94 4.95
CA TYR A 54 -6.45 14.00 4.38
C TYR A 54 -5.77 14.85 5.45
N ALA A 55 -6.48 15.18 6.53
CA ALA A 55 -5.94 15.95 7.65
C ALA A 55 -4.82 15.18 8.36
N LEU A 56 -5.03 13.90 8.69
CA LEU A 56 -4.02 13.07 9.35
C LEU A 56 -2.72 12.98 8.55
N LYS A 57 -2.81 12.81 7.23
CA LYS A 57 -1.63 12.60 6.39
C LYS A 57 -1.03 13.87 5.81
N HIS A 58 -1.63 15.05 6.02
CA HIS A 58 -1.34 16.25 5.22
C HIS A 58 -1.31 15.93 3.71
N ARG A 59 -2.24 15.06 3.27
CA ARG A 59 -2.23 14.48 1.93
C ARG A 59 -2.91 15.42 0.94
N ASP A 60 -2.31 15.56 -0.24
CA ASP A 60 -2.93 16.26 -1.37
C ASP A 60 -4.29 15.61 -1.71
N ARG A 61 -5.34 16.44 -1.79
CA ARG A 61 -6.71 16.05 -2.12
C ARG A 61 -6.83 15.44 -3.53
N GLY A 62 -5.86 15.68 -4.41
CA GLY A 62 -5.79 15.04 -5.73
C GLY A 62 -5.39 13.56 -5.69
N LYS A 63 -4.87 13.05 -4.56
CA LYS A 63 -4.47 11.65 -4.44
C LYS A 63 -5.63 10.79 -3.94
N SER A 64 -6.27 10.05 -4.84
CA SER A 64 -7.41 9.18 -4.54
C SER A 64 -7.20 8.24 -3.35
N LEU A 65 -8.31 7.99 -2.65
CA LEU A 65 -8.45 7.02 -1.57
C LEU A 65 -9.00 5.70 -2.12
N VAL A 66 -8.90 4.65 -1.31
CA VAL A 66 -9.41 3.31 -1.63
C VAL A 66 -10.61 3.01 -0.75
N VAL A 67 -11.67 2.47 -1.34
CA VAL A 67 -12.83 1.94 -0.65
C VAL A 67 -12.61 0.45 -0.41
N TYR A 68 -12.65 0.05 0.86
CA TYR A 68 -12.57 -1.34 1.27
C TYR A 68 -13.97 -1.91 1.48
N VAL A 69 -14.26 -3.03 0.82
CA VAL A 69 -15.51 -3.79 0.91
C VAL A 69 -15.21 -5.28 1.01
N ASN A 70 -16.21 -6.08 1.40
CA ASN A 70 -16.02 -7.52 1.61
C ASN A 70 -16.29 -8.36 0.35
N THR A 71 -17.16 -7.89 -0.54
CA THR A 71 -17.58 -8.65 -1.72
C THR A 71 -17.65 -7.81 -2.99
N ILE A 72 -17.72 -8.47 -4.15
CA ILE A 72 -17.93 -7.81 -5.44
C ILE A 72 -19.34 -7.20 -5.47
N GLU A 73 -20.31 -7.87 -4.86
CA GLU A 73 -21.68 -7.41 -4.73
C GLU A 73 -21.76 -6.11 -3.91
N ASP A 74 -20.98 -6.01 -2.82
CA ASP A 74 -20.86 -4.76 -2.05
C ASP A 74 -20.24 -3.63 -2.89
N MET A 75 -19.25 -3.95 -3.72
CA MET A 75 -18.62 -3.01 -4.65
C MET A 75 -19.65 -2.45 -5.66
N GLU A 76 -20.42 -3.31 -6.32
CA GLU A 76 -21.46 -2.91 -7.28
C GLU A 76 -22.61 -2.15 -6.61
N LYS A 77 -23.06 -2.63 -5.45
CA LYS A 77 -24.10 -1.96 -4.65
C LYS A 77 -23.66 -0.56 -4.25
N PHE A 78 -22.42 -0.41 -3.81
CA PHE A 78 -21.88 0.88 -3.40
C PHE A 78 -21.65 1.82 -4.58
N SER A 79 -21.09 1.32 -5.69
CA SER A 79 -20.84 2.13 -6.89
C SER A 79 -22.14 2.53 -7.60
N GLY A 80 -23.20 1.70 -7.50
CA GLY A 80 -24.42 1.84 -8.28
C GLY A 80 -24.25 1.44 -9.76
N CYS A 81 -23.19 0.67 -10.05
CA CYS A 81 -22.78 0.25 -11.37
C CYS A 81 -22.46 -1.25 -11.38
N THR A 82 -22.90 -1.96 -12.42
CA THR A 82 -22.49 -3.34 -12.68
C THR A 82 -21.12 -3.35 -13.32
N LEU A 83 -20.25 -4.27 -12.91
CA LEU A 83 -18.93 -4.44 -13.48
C LEU A 83 -19.02 -4.90 -14.94
N SER A 84 -18.17 -4.34 -15.80
CA SER A 84 -17.99 -4.84 -17.16
C SER A 84 -17.44 -6.28 -17.14
N THR A 85 -17.55 -6.99 -18.26
CA THR A 85 -16.96 -8.33 -18.41
C THR A 85 -15.46 -8.35 -18.07
N ARG A 86 -14.72 -7.30 -18.45
CA ARG A 86 -13.29 -7.17 -18.17
C ARG A 86 -13.04 -6.92 -16.68
N ALA A 87 -13.78 -6.00 -16.08
CA ALA A 87 -13.72 -5.70 -14.65
C ALA A 87 -14.05 -6.93 -13.78
N LEU A 88 -15.07 -7.70 -14.16
CA LEU A 88 -15.46 -8.93 -13.47
C LEU A 88 -14.37 -10.00 -13.59
N LYS A 89 -13.78 -10.18 -14.78
CA LYS A 89 -12.67 -11.14 -14.99
C LYS A 89 -11.46 -10.83 -14.12
N LEU A 90 -11.08 -9.55 -14.03
CA LEU A 90 -10.00 -9.09 -13.13
C LEU A 90 -10.37 -9.33 -11.66
N SER A 91 -11.60 -8.97 -11.27
CA SER A 91 -12.08 -9.13 -9.89
C SER A 91 -12.06 -10.60 -9.46
N GLN A 92 -12.64 -11.50 -10.25
CA GLN A 92 -12.66 -12.94 -9.95
C GLN A 92 -11.27 -13.57 -9.86
N LYS A 93 -10.28 -13.02 -10.57
CA LYS A 93 -8.92 -13.55 -10.58
C LYS A 93 -8.08 -13.04 -9.41
N PHE A 94 -8.24 -11.78 -9.02
CA PHE A 94 -7.32 -11.09 -8.13
C PHE A 94 -7.94 -10.59 -6.83
N LEU A 95 -9.27 -10.64 -6.69
CA LEU A 95 -9.98 -10.27 -5.48
C LEU A 95 -10.64 -11.50 -4.83
N PRO A 96 -10.54 -11.65 -3.50
CA PRO A 96 -9.76 -10.83 -2.56
C PRO A 96 -8.24 -10.93 -2.81
N GLY A 97 -7.52 -9.81 -2.69
CA GLY A 97 -6.06 -9.81 -2.94
C GLY A 97 -5.44 -8.45 -3.31
N PRO A 98 -4.22 -8.47 -3.89
CA PRO A 98 -3.37 -7.28 -4.02
C PRO A 98 -3.69 -6.43 -5.26
N LEU A 99 -4.96 -6.38 -5.68
CA LEU A 99 -5.45 -5.53 -6.76
C LEU A 99 -6.37 -4.45 -6.20
N THR A 100 -6.29 -3.25 -6.76
CA THR A 100 -7.27 -2.18 -6.56
C THR A 100 -7.90 -1.87 -7.91
N LEU A 101 -9.21 -2.11 -8.01
CA LEU A 101 -9.97 -1.91 -9.23
C LEU A 101 -10.63 -0.53 -9.22
N LEU A 102 -10.36 0.30 -10.23
CA LEU A 102 -11.05 1.56 -10.45
C LEU A 102 -12.40 1.29 -11.12
N VAL A 103 -13.48 1.71 -10.48
CA VAL A 103 -14.86 1.49 -10.93
C VAL A 103 -15.59 2.82 -11.00
N ASP A 104 -16.36 3.04 -12.07
CA ASP A 104 -17.27 4.17 -12.21
C ASP A 104 -18.35 4.12 -11.12
N HIS A 105 -18.78 5.28 -10.61
CA HIS A 105 -19.82 5.32 -9.59
C HIS A 105 -20.85 6.42 -9.81
N LYS A 106 -21.99 6.28 -9.15
CA LYS A 106 -23.09 7.25 -9.12
C LYS A 106 -23.23 7.95 -7.77
N ASN A 107 -22.33 7.68 -6.83
CA ASN A 107 -22.35 8.28 -5.50
C ASN A 107 -22.02 9.79 -5.57
N PRO A 108 -22.96 10.70 -5.23
CA PRO A 108 -22.77 12.15 -5.37
C PRO A 108 -21.79 12.74 -4.35
N ARG A 109 -21.36 11.94 -3.36
CA ARG A 109 -20.38 12.35 -2.34
C ARG A 109 -18.98 12.58 -2.93
N PHE A 110 -18.61 11.82 -3.95
CA PHE A 110 -17.27 11.84 -4.50
C PHE A 110 -17.26 12.61 -5.82
N HIS A 111 -16.26 13.49 -5.98
CA HIS A 111 -16.12 14.34 -7.16
C HIS A 111 -15.38 13.65 -8.32
N GLN A 112 -14.62 12.61 -8.01
CA GLN A 112 -13.90 11.80 -8.99
C GLN A 112 -14.90 10.98 -9.82
N GLU A 113 -14.57 10.68 -11.08
CA GLU A 113 -15.44 9.82 -11.91
C GLU A 113 -15.37 8.35 -11.49
N LYS A 114 -14.22 7.94 -10.95
CA LYS A 114 -13.94 6.56 -10.53
C LYS A 114 -13.42 6.52 -9.09
N LEU A 115 -13.81 5.46 -8.39
CA LEU A 115 -13.28 5.10 -7.07
C LEU A 115 -12.48 3.81 -7.17
N GLY A 116 -11.39 3.72 -6.41
CA GLY A 116 -10.63 2.49 -6.26
C GLY A 116 -11.25 1.61 -5.20
N PHE A 117 -11.55 0.37 -5.56
CA PHE A 117 -12.08 -0.63 -4.64
C PHE A 117 -11.08 -1.73 -4.37
N ARG A 118 -11.10 -2.24 -3.14
CA ARG A 118 -10.25 -3.35 -2.72
C ARG A 118 -11.02 -4.29 -1.79
N ILE A 119 -10.82 -5.59 -2.01
CA ILE A 119 -11.35 -6.65 -1.17
C ILE A 119 -10.17 -7.40 -0.56
N LEU A 120 -10.18 -7.53 0.76
CA LEU A 120 -9.10 -8.15 1.52
C LEU A 120 -9.47 -9.57 1.93
N SER A 121 -8.52 -10.50 1.88
CA SER A 121 -8.65 -11.85 2.47
C SER A 121 -8.14 -11.86 3.91
N ILE A 122 -8.69 -11.00 4.76
CA ILE A 122 -8.20 -10.81 6.13
C ILE A 122 -9.39 -10.82 7.09
N PRO A 123 -9.66 -11.96 7.75
CA PRO A 123 -10.88 -12.16 8.51
C PRO A 123 -11.17 -11.07 9.55
N ILE A 124 -10.13 -10.59 10.25
CA ILE A 124 -10.28 -9.52 11.25
C ILE A 124 -10.74 -8.20 10.62
N VAL A 125 -10.25 -7.86 9.42
CA VAL A 125 -10.66 -6.65 8.71
C VAL A 125 -12.01 -6.82 8.04
N ASN A 126 -12.33 -8.03 7.54
CA ASN A 126 -13.66 -8.31 7.01
C ASN A 126 -14.74 -8.15 8.09
N LYS A 127 -14.51 -8.70 9.30
CA LYS A 127 -15.39 -8.48 10.45
C LYS A 127 -15.52 -7.00 10.81
N LEU A 128 -14.42 -6.23 10.77
CA LEU A 128 -14.48 -4.78 11.02
C LEU A 128 -15.38 -4.06 9.99
N ILE A 129 -15.27 -4.42 8.71
CA ILE A 129 -16.12 -3.89 7.63
C ILE A 129 -17.58 -4.32 7.83
N ASP A 130 -17.85 -5.53 8.31
CA ASP A 130 -19.22 -5.98 8.62
C ASP A 130 -19.86 -5.16 9.76
N LEU A 131 -19.05 -4.76 10.76
CA LEU A 131 -19.49 -3.96 11.91
C LEU A 131 -19.68 -2.48 11.54
N ALA A 132 -18.71 -1.88 10.85
CA ALA A 132 -18.66 -0.43 10.60
C ALA A 132 -19.21 -0.02 9.22
N GLY A 133 -19.41 -0.98 8.30
CA GLY A 133 -19.64 -0.73 6.89
C GLY A 133 -18.34 -0.51 6.08
N PRO A 134 -18.46 -0.14 4.79
CA PRO A 134 -17.29 0.11 3.95
C PRO A 134 -16.33 1.13 4.57
N LEU A 135 -15.04 0.91 4.40
CA LEU A 135 -14.00 1.82 4.91
C LEU A 135 -13.40 2.63 3.77
N LEU A 136 -13.13 3.91 4.03
CA LEU A 136 -12.35 4.74 3.13
C LEU A 136 -10.94 4.87 3.68
N GLY A 137 -9.93 4.60 2.86
CA GLY A 137 -8.57 4.52 3.38
C GLY A 137 -7.43 4.71 2.38
N THR A 138 -6.23 4.55 2.91
CA THR A 138 -4.95 4.71 2.20
C THR A 138 -3.86 3.92 2.93
N SER A 139 -2.64 3.86 2.39
CA SER A 139 -1.52 3.22 3.10
C SER A 139 -1.19 3.93 4.40
N ALA A 140 -0.78 3.19 5.43
CA ALA A 140 -0.31 3.72 6.70
C ALA A 140 1.16 4.13 6.56
N ASN A 141 1.38 5.43 6.43
CA ASN A 141 2.68 6.06 6.46
C ASN A 141 2.50 7.57 6.58
N ILE A 142 3.47 8.24 7.19
CA ILE A 142 3.62 9.69 7.04
C ILE A 142 3.75 10.00 5.54
N SER A 143 3.17 11.11 5.07
CA SER A 143 3.26 11.47 3.65
C SER A 143 4.71 11.48 3.16
N ASN A 144 4.94 10.86 1.99
CA ASN A 144 6.25 10.69 1.35
C ASN A 144 7.23 9.74 2.06
N PHE A 145 6.84 9.15 3.19
CA PHE A 145 7.60 8.11 3.87
C PHE A 145 7.24 6.70 3.33
N PRO A 146 8.16 5.72 3.36
CA PRO A 146 7.84 4.33 3.03
C PRO A 146 6.64 3.77 3.83
N PRO A 147 5.67 3.11 3.17
CA PRO A 147 4.58 2.37 3.82
C PRO A 147 5.04 1.47 4.97
N ALA A 148 4.28 1.47 6.07
CA ALA A 148 4.41 0.48 7.13
C ALA A 148 3.88 -0.89 6.67
N ILE A 149 4.51 -1.96 7.12
CA ILE A 149 4.08 -3.35 6.91
C ILE A 149 3.83 -4.08 8.24
N THR A 150 4.10 -3.45 9.37
CA THR A 150 3.80 -3.95 10.72
C THR A 150 3.05 -2.92 11.56
N SER A 151 2.26 -3.39 12.51
CA SER A 151 1.62 -2.53 13.53
C SER A 151 2.62 -1.69 14.34
N ASN A 152 3.83 -2.20 14.59
CA ASN A 152 4.90 -1.45 15.26
C ASN A 152 5.33 -0.23 14.44
N GLU A 153 5.56 -0.40 13.14
CA GLU A 153 5.93 0.71 12.25
C GLU A 153 4.82 1.76 12.15
N VAL A 154 3.54 1.36 12.19
CA VAL A 154 2.43 2.31 12.27
C VAL A 154 2.47 3.10 13.57
N THR A 155 2.71 2.43 14.69
CA THR A 155 2.76 3.08 16.02
C THR A 155 3.91 4.07 16.10
N GLU A 156 5.05 3.73 15.51
CA GLU A 156 6.19 4.65 15.39
C GLU A 156 5.82 5.89 14.58
N ASP A 157 5.22 5.70 13.39
CA ASP A 157 4.86 6.80 12.48
C ASP A 157 3.78 7.73 13.05
N PHE A 158 2.85 7.18 13.85
CA PHE A 158 1.65 7.89 14.31
C PHE A 158 1.54 7.93 15.85
N SER A 159 2.67 7.88 16.56
CA SER A 159 2.71 7.82 18.03
C SER A 159 2.00 8.98 18.76
N GLN A 160 1.81 10.11 18.08
CA GLN A 160 1.16 11.31 18.61
C GLN A 160 -0.30 11.46 18.18
N GLU A 161 -0.81 10.56 17.33
CA GLU A 161 -2.14 10.63 16.75
C GLU A 161 -3.11 9.70 17.49
N ASP A 162 -4.37 10.12 17.64
CA ASP A 162 -5.44 9.30 18.22
C ASP A 162 -5.98 8.32 17.16
N ILE A 163 -5.22 7.25 16.93
CA ILE A 163 -5.61 6.14 16.04
C ILE A 163 -5.67 4.81 16.81
N CYS A 164 -6.62 3.96 16.43
CA CYS A 164 -6.65 2.57 16.90
C CYS A 164 -5.81 1.71 15.94
N VAL A 165 -4.92 0.86 16.46
CA VAL A 165 -4.05 0.01 15.62
C VAL A 165 -4.40 -1.45 15.84
N ILE A 166 -4.84 -2.13 14.78
CA ILE A 166 -5.04 -3.58 14.77
C ILE A 166 -3.65 -4.27 14.66
N PRO A 167 -3.26 -5.09 15.66
CA PRO A 167 -1.99 -5.79 15.63
C PRO A 167 -1.86 -6.73 14.43
N GLY A 168 -0.63 -6.92 13.94
CA GLY A 168 -0.35 -7.78 12.80
C GLY A 168 0.83 -7.35 11.93
N CYS A 169 0.99 -8.07 10.82
CA CYS A 169 1.98 -7.86 9.78
C CYS A 169 1.39 -8.16 8.40
N CYS A 170 1.87 -7.47 7.37
CA CYS A 170 1.49 -7.69 5.98
C CYS A 170 2.34 -8.80 5.34
N SER A 171 1.75 -9.57 4.42
CA SER A 171 2.40 -10.73 3.81
C SER A 171 3.31 -10.37 2.63
N TYR A 172 2.93 -9.39 1.80
CA TYR A 172 3.65 -9.06 0.57
C TYR A 172 4.67 -7.93 0.74
N GLY A 173 4.26 -6.79 1.30
CA GLY A 173 5.14 -5.65 1.60
C GLY A 173 5.44 -4.68 0.44
N LEU A 174 4.89 -4.87 -0.75
CA LEU A 174 4.73 -3.81 -1.77
C LEU A 174 3.25 -3.47 -1.92
N GLU A 175 2.90 -2.29 -2.43
CA GLU A 175 1.49 -1.91 -2.52
C GLU A 175 0.70 -2.71 -3.57
N SER A 176 -0.63 -2.55 -3.54
CA SER A 176 -1.51 -3.14 -4.56
C SER A 176 -1.32 -2.49 -5.92
N THR A 177 -1.51 -3.27 -6.97
CA THR A 177 -1.61 -2.76 -8.34
C THR A 177 -2.95 -2.06 -8.53
N VAL A 178 -2.94 -0.86 -9.13
CA VAL A 178 -4.13 -0.05 -9.39
C VAL A 178 -4.47 -0.08 -10.88
N VAL A 179 -5.65 -0.59 -11.22
CA VAL A 179 -6.07 -0.81 -12.61
C VAL A 179 -7.50 -0.31 -12.85
N SER A 180 -7.73 0.35 -13.98
CA SER A 180 -9.05 0.53 -14.57
C SER A 180 -9.27 -0.54 -15.62
N ALA A 181 -10.46 -1.14 -15.64
CA ALA A 181 -10.83 -2.05 -16.71
C ALA A 181 -11.28 -1.30 -17.98
N ASP A 182 -11.95 -0.14 -17.86
CA ASP A 182 -12.60 0.53 -19.00
C ASP A 182 -12.37 2.05 -18.96
N PRO A 183 -11.39 2.61 -19.70
CA PRO A 183 -10.40 1.92 -20.53
C PRO A 183 -9.45 1.05 -19.69
N LEU A 184 -8.89 0.02 -20.33
CA LEU A 184 -7.91 -0.87 -19.70
C LEU A 184 -6.60 -0.12 -19.49
N LYS A 185 -6.33 0.24 -18.23
CA LYS A 185 -5.19 1.09 -17.88
C LYS A 185 -4.65 0.76 -16.49
N VAL A 186 -3.35 0.53 -16.40
CA VAL A 186 -2.62 0.40 -15.12
C VAL A 186 -2.12 1.80 -14.72
N TYR A 187 -2.62 2.28 -13.59
CA TYR A 187 -2.25 3.57 -13.00
C TYR A 187 -1.04 3.46 -12.08
N ARG A 188 -0.89 2.30 -11.42
CA ARG A 188 0.27 1.96 -10.60
C ARG A 188 0.49 0.46 -10.67
N GLU A 189 1.68 0.07 -11.09
CA GLU A 189 2.15 -1.31 -10.95
C GLU A 189 2.62 -1.53 -9.51
N GLY A 190 2.16 -2.61 -8.89
CA GLY A 190 2.53 -3.05 -7.54
C GLY A 190 2.68 -4.56 -7.52
N MET A 191 2.14 -5.23 -6.49
CA MET A 191 2.28 -6.67 -6.31
C MET A 191 1.71 -7.55 -7.44
N VAL A 192 0.78 -7.06 -8.25
CA VAL A 192 0.33 -7.76 -9.46
C VAL A 192 1.05 -7.15 -10.66
N PRO A 193 2.03 -7.84 -11.27
CA PRO A 193 2.76 -7.29 -12.41
C PRO A 193 1.84 -7.02 -13.60
N ARG A 194 2.16 -5.99 -14.37
CA ARG A 194 1.41 -5.59 -15.58
C ARG A 194 1.19 -6.75 -16.52
N GLN A 195 2.23 -7.57 -16.74
CA GLN A 195 2.15 -8.71 -17.66
C GLN A 195 1.07 -9.71 -17.23
N VAL A 196 0.90 -9.95 -15.94
CA VAL A 196 -0.12 -10.87 -15.41
C VAL A 196 -1.53 -10.32 -15.66
N ILE A 197 -1.70 -8.99 -15.63
CA ILE A 197 -2.97 -8.35 -16.00
C ILE A 197 -3.26 -8.54 -17.50
N GLU A 198 -2.26 -8.33 -18.35
CA GLU A 198 -2.38 -8.54 -19.81
C GLU A 198 -2.75 -9.98 -20.15
N ASP A 199 -2.11 -10.96 -19.49
CA ASP A 199 -2.37 -12.38 -19.72
C ASP A 199 -3.81 -12.77 -19.32
N VAL A 200 -4.33 -12.18 -18.24
CA VAL A 200 -5.71 -12.41 -17.79
C VAL A 200 -6.71 -11.78 -18.75
N VAL A 201 -6.49 -10.56 -19.22
CA VAL A 201 -7.45 -9.90 -20.11
C VAL A 201 -7.34 -10.41 -21.55
N GLY A 202 -6.13 -10.76 -22.00
CA GLY A 202 -5.82 -11.18 -23.37
C GLY A 202 -5.47 -10.01 -24.31
N GLU A 203 -5.13 -8.83 -23.78
CA GLU A 203 -4.77 -7.65 -24.57
C GLU A 203 -3.73 -6.79 -23.85
N LYS A 204 -3.08 -5.88 -24.58
CA LYS A 204 -2.08 -4.96 -24.00
C LYS A 204 -2.76 -3.86 -23.19
N VAL A 205 -2.16 -3.51 -22.05
CA VAL A 205 -2.68 -2.48 -21.14
C VAL A 205 -1.93 -1.16 -21.30
N GLU A 206 -2.67 -0.06 -21.33
CA GLU A 206 -2.08 1.28 -21.25
C GLU A 206 -1.46 1.49 -19.86
N THR A 207 -0.31 2.16 -19.79
CA THR A 207 0.37 2.45 -18.52
C THR A 207 0.52 3.95 -18.30
N CYS A 208 0.21 4.40 -17.09
CA CYS A 208 0.79 5.63 -16.58
C CYS A 208 2.22 5.31 -16.11
N LEU A 209 3.18 5.35 -17.05
CA LEU A 209 4.59 5.53 -16.67
C LEU A 209 4.62 6.78 -15.80
N HIS A 210 5.02 6.69 -14.53
CA HIS A 210 5.47 7.77 -13.63
C HIS A 210 5.42 7.25 -12.17
N THR A 211 6.02 6.09 -11.88
CA THR A 211 6.36 5.74 -10.49
C THR A 211 7.67 6.43 -10.11
N ARG A 212 7.67 7.77 -10.02
CA ARG A 212 8.65 8.41 -9.15
C ARG A 212 8.19 8.20 -7.72
N HIS A 213 8.79 7.24 -7.04
CA HIS A 213 8.49 7.05 -5.64
C HIS A 213 8.88 8.29 -4.86
N VAL A 214 7.92 8.93 -4.19
CA VAL A 214 8.14 10.23 -3.55
C VAL A 214 9.17 10.15 -2.42
N PHE A 215 9.40 8.96 -1.85
CA PHE A 215 10.46 8.75 -0.87
C PHE A 215 11.85 9.07 -1.41
N SER A 216 12.11 9.00 -2.72
CA SER A 216 13.44 9.25 -3.29
C SER A 216 13.91 10.71 -3.16
N GLN A 217 13.08 11.58 -2.59
CA GLN A 217 13.46 12.93 -2.15
C GLN A 217 14.26 12.94 -0.84
N HIS A 218 14.16 11.86 -0.04
CA HIS A 218 14.70 11.77 1.32
C HIS A 218 15.66 10.60 1.52
N ILE A 219 15.64 9.61 0.62
CA ILE A 219 16.54 8.46 0.64
C ILE A 219 17.16 8.26 -0.75
N GLN A 220 18.46 8.04 -0.78
CA GLN A 220 19.15 7.59 -2.00
C GLN A 220 19.03 6.08 -2.09
N VAL A 221 18.61 5.60 -3.25
CA VAL A 221 18.47 4.16 -3.52
C VAL A 221 19.44 3.82 -4.65
N TYR A 222 20.17 2.73 -4.48
CA TYR A 222 21.02 2.15 -5.51
C TYR A 222 20.68 0.68 -5.68
N THR A 223 20.69 0.22 -6.92
CA THR A 223 20.57 -1.20 -7.25
C THR A 223 21.84 -1.65 -7.96
N VAL A 224 22.50 -2.68 -7.43
CA VAL A 224 23.66 -3.33 -8.05
C VAL A 224 23.29 -4.76 -8.44
N LYS A 225 23.91 -5.29 -9.50
CA LYS A 225 23.52 -6.59 -10.07
C LYS A 225 23.91 -7.76 -9.17
N ASP A 226 25.09 -7.69 -8.57
CA ASP A 226 25.75 -8.79 -7.86
C ASP A 226 26.74 -8.26 -6.80
N GLU A 227 27.43 -9.18 -6.11
CA GLU A 227 28.41 -8.86 -5.08
C GLU A 227 29.65 -8.13 -5.65
N ASP A 228 30.07 -8.43 -6.88
CA ASP A 228 31.21 -7.76 -7.51
C ASP A 228 30.90 -6.29 -7.82
N ALA A 229 29.68 -6.02 -8.30
CA ALA A 229 29.18 -4.67 -8.49
C ALA A 229 29.02 -3.92 -7.15
N LEU A 230 28.59 -4.62 -6.08
CA LEU A 230 28.56 -4.04 -4.74
C LEU A 230 29.97 -3.65 -4.26
N ASN A 231 30.95 -4.54 -4.41
CA ASN A 231 32.34 -4.26 -4.02
C ASN A 231 32.88 -3.03 -4.78
N SER A 232 32.63 -2.97 -6.10
CA SER A 232 32.98 -1.81 -6.92
C SER A 232 32.32 -0.50 -6.44
N PHE A 233 31.04 -0.58 -6.01
CA PHE A 233 30.34 0.55 -5.40
C PHE A 233 30.99 0.96 -4.08
N LEU A 234 31.32 0.02 -3.20
CA LEU A 234 31.91 0.30 -1.87
C LEU A 234 33.34 0.84 -1.97
N GLU A 235 34.14 0.39 -2.93
CA GLU A 235 35.48 0.94 -3.19
C GLU A 235 35.41 2.43 -3.55
N LYS A 236 34.43 2.81 -4.38
CA LYS A 236 34.17 4.21 -4.76
C LYS A 236 33.53 5.02 -3.64
N ASN A 237 32.86 4.35 -2.70
CA ASN A 237 32.16 4.94 -1.56
C ASN A 237 32.73 4.42 -0.23
N SER A 238 34.03 4.56 -0.01
CA SER A 238 34.76 3.99 1.14
C SER A 238 34.29 4.44 2.53
N ARG A 239 33.39 5.44 2.60
CA ARG A 239 32.76 5.93 3.84
C ARG A 239 31.27 5.56 3.95
N PHE A 240 30.78 4.67 3.11
CA PHE A 240 29.39 4.24 3.10
C PHE A 240 28.95 3.75 4.49
N GLN A 241 27.85 4.32 5.00
CA GLN A 241 27.21 3.94 6.27
C GLN A 241 25.71 3.71 6.10
N GLY A 242 25.27 3.47 4.87
CA GLY A 242 23.89 3.11 4.55
C GLY A 242 23.55 1.65 4.84
N VAL A 243 22.39 1.22 4.34
CA VAL A 243 21.88 -0.14 4.50
C VAL A 243 22.07 -0.93 3.22
N ILE A 244 22.51 -2.19 3.33
CA ILE A 244 22.64 -3.11 2.20
C ILE A 244 21.60 -4.22 2.36
N CYS A 245 20.82 -4.46 1.31
CA CYS A 245 19.85 -5.55 1.24
C CYS A 245 20.26 -6.56 0.16
N ASN A 246 20.63 -7.77 0.59
CA ASN A 246 21.05 -8.84 -0.30
C ASN A 246 19.82 -9.67 -0.72
N ASN A 247 19.67 -9.91 -2.02
CA ASN A 247 18.60 -10.75 -2.57
C ASN A 247 17.19 -10.36 -2.06
N PRO A 248 16.76 -9.11 -2.29
CA PRO A 248 15.54 -8.59 -1.68
C PRO A 248 14.31 -9.38 -2.13
N LYS A 249 13.42 -9.63 -1.18
CA LYS A 249 12.03 -10.01 -1.43
C LYS A 249 11.14 -8.76 -1.38
N PRO A 250 9.90 -8.81 -1.91
CA PRO A 250 8.95 -7.71 -1.82
C PRO A 250 8.81 -7.12 -0.40
N ARG A 251 8.73 -8.00 0.61
CA ARG A 251 8.62 -7.63 2.03
C ARG A 251 9.84 -6.95 2.63
N ASP A 252 10.98 -7.00 1.95
CA ASP A 252 12.23 -6.41 2.45
C ASP A 252 12.42 -4.99 1.93
N PHE A 253 11.73 -4.60 0.85
CA PHE A 253 11.92 -3.31 0.20
C PHE A 253 11.66 -2.13 1.14
N TYR A 254 10.43 -1.97 1.63
CA TYR A 254 10.10 -0.85 2.51
C TYR A 254 10.80 -0.88 3.87
N PRO A 255 10.92 -2.02 4.58
CA PRO A 255 11.70 -2.08 5.81
C PRO A 255 13.15 -1.64 5.62
N THR A 256 13.80 -2.03 4.52
CA THR A 256 15.17 -1.57 4.20
C THR A 256 15.21 -0.05 4.05
N LEU A 257 14.26 0.54 3.32
CA LEU A 257 14.20 1.99 3.17
C LEU A 257 13.93 2.70 4.51
N ARG A 258 13.06 2.15 5.37
CA ARG A 258 12.77 2.69 6.71
C ARG A 258 14.00 2.61 7.60
N GLN A 259 14.77 1.53 7.53
CA GLN A 259 16.03 1.38 8.26
C GLN A 259 17.06 2.41 7.78
N ALA A 260 17.21 2.59 6.46
CA ALA A 260 18.14 3.56 5.90
C ALA A 260 17.75 5.02 6.23
N LEU A 261 16.46 5.35 6.28
CA LEU A 261 16.01 6.68 6.74
C LEU A 261 16.35 6.96 8.22
N ARG A 262 16.68 5.93 9.00
CA ARG A 262 17.11 6.03 10.41
C ARG A 262 18.63 5.93 10.58
N SER A 263 19.39 5.57 9.54
CA SER A 263 20.85 5.51 9.63
C SER A 263 21.49 6.89 9.55
N VAL A 264 22.78 6.94 9.86
CA VAL A 264 23.61 8.16 9.75
C VAL A 264 23.58 8.71 8.33
N GLU A 265 23.53 7.82 7.35
CA GLU A 265 23.45 8.14 5.93
C GLU A 265 22.16 7.52 5.35
N PRO A 266 21.23 8.32 4.79
CA PRO A 266 19.98 7.83 4.23
C PRO A 266 20.20 7.26 2.82
N VAL A 267 20.96 6.17 2.76
CA VAL A 267 21.27 5.43 1.53
C VAL A 267 20.90 3.96 1.72
N ALA A 268 20.20 3.38 0.74
CA ALA A 268 19.95 1.94 0.66
C ALA A 268 20.54 1.39 -0.65
N VAL A 269 21.26 0.28 -0.55
CA VAL A 269 21.80 -0.46 -1.70
C VAL A 269 21.15 -1.84 -1.75
N PHE A 270 20.53 -2.17 -2.87
CA PHE A 270 19.92 -3.47 -3.12
C PHE A 270 20.78 -4.27 -4.10
N ILE A 271 21.11 -5.51 -3.76
CA ILE A 271 21.68 -6.46 -4.72
C ILE A 271 20.52 -7.18 -5.42
N TYR A 272 20.22 -6.79 -6.65
CA TYR A 272 19.09 -7.31 -7.42
C TYR A 272 19.40 -7.37 -8.91
N ASP A 273 19.20 -8.54 -9.49
CA ASP A 273 19.28 -8.78 -10.91
C ASP A 273 17.87 -9.09 -11.49
N PRO A 274 17.33 -8.24 -12.38
CA PRO A 274 16.00 -8.47 -12.96
C PRO A 274 15.91 -9.74 -13.82
N GLU A 275 17.03 -10.28 -14.29
CA GLU A 275 17.05 -11.46 -15.17
C GLU A 275 17.01 -12.77 -14.38
N THR A 276 17.54 -12.78 -13.16
CA THR A 276 17.73 -13.99 -12.35
C THR A 276 16.91 -14.00 -11.05
N SER A 277 16.39 -12.85 -10.61
CA SER A 277 15.57 -12.75 -9.41
C SER A 277 14.26 -13.52 -9.53
N ALA A 278 13.86 -14.17 -8.44
CA ALA A 278 12.57 -14.84 -8.32
C ALA A 278 11.38 -13.87 -8.13
N TYR A 279 11.65 -12.56 -7.99
CA TYR A 279 10.66 -11.53 -7.65
C TYR A 279 10.61 -10.44 -8.74
N PRO A 280 9.97 -10.70 -9.89
CA PRO A 280 9.83 -9.72 -10.97
C PRO A 280 8.99 -8.49 -10.57
N GLU A 281 8.15 -8.59 -9.55
CA GLU A 281 7.37 -7.49 -9.00
C GLU A 281 8.23 -6.36 -8.39
N LEU A 282 9.52 -6.62 -8.10
CA LEU A 282 10.47 -5.60 -7.64
C LEU A 282 11.07 -4.77 -8.79
N ILE A 283 10.92 -5.20 -10.05
CA ILE A 283 11.47 -4.50 -11.22
C ILE A 283 11.08 -3.01 -11.24
N PRO A 284 9.79 -2.64 -11.07
CA PRO A 284 9.38 -1.23 -11.09
C PRO A 284 9.97 -0.40 -9.94
N TYR A 285 10.38 -1.06 -8.85
CA TYR A 285 10.86 -0.44 -7.63
C TYR A 285 12.39 -0.32 -7.57
N LEU A 286 13.13 -1.22 -8.22
CA LEU A 286 14.60 -1.30 -8.11
C LEU A 286 15.33 -0.88 -9.38
N ILE A 287 14.80 -1.17 -10.57
CA ILE A 287 15.47 -0.84 -11.84
C ILE A 287 15.64 0.66 -12.12
N PRO A 288 14.70 1.54 -11.72
CA PRO A 288 14.91 2.99 -11.85
C PRO A 288 16.15 3.52 -11.11
N TYR A 289 16.72 2.72 -10.20
CA TYR A 289 17.84 3.08 -9.33
C TYR A 289 19.13 2.29 -9.65
N SER A 290 19.20 1.63 -10.81
CA SER A 290 20.38 0.86 -11.21
C SER A 290 21.66 1.72 -11.22
N TYR A 291 22.62 1.30 -10.42
CA TYR A 291 23.95 1.90 -10.39
C TYR A 291 24.78 1.32 -11.53
N THR A 292 25.01 2.14 -12.56
CA THR A 292 26.05 1.86 -13.54
C THR A 292 27.30 2.62 -13.12
N SER A 293 28.38 1.87 -12.84
CA SER A 293 29.69 2.47 -12.62
C SER A 293 30.00 3.40 -13.80
N PRO A 294 30.24 4.71 -13.61
CA PRO A 294 30.76 5.52 -14.70
C PRO A 294 32.07 4.88 -15.15
N ARG A 295 32.14 4.54 -16.44
CA ARG A 295 33.35 4.04 -17.10
C ARG A 295 34.49 5.04 -16.93
#